data_AF-A0A1B6PIJ3-F1
#
_entry.id   AF-A0A1B6PIJ3-F1
#
_cell.length_a   1.000
_cell.length_b   1.000
_cell.length_c   1.000
_cell.angle_alpha   90.00
_cell.angle_beta   90.00
_cell.angle_gamma   90.00
#
_symmetry.space_group_name_H-M   'P 1'
#
loop_
_entity.id
_entity.type
_entity.pdbx_description
1 polymer ?
#
loop_
_entity_poly.entity_id
_entity_poly.type
_entity_poly.pdbx_seq_one_letter_code
_entity_poly.pdbx_strand_id
1 'polypeptide(L)'
;MSPAAAWCAQHRLRFLLPSLFLAPVLFFLLSPPSPPPFVSLPAPGRELPPSGSRLIWAQRRLVEWRPCGWWRTAPVQAPSRRNGYIRIDCYGGLNQLRRDLCDGIGVARLLNATMILPKFEVAAYWNESSGFADVFDVDYFIEQTRGYVEVMKDLPVEIASKEPFKVDCSKRKGHFDYVESVLPALLEHQYISLTPAMNQRRDRNPSYAKASYCQGCYSALRLNKKVHSKAVELLQAIPKPFLSLHLRFEPDMVAYSRCAYTGLSSKSMDSIEAARGEGRKVLTGDAARLWRNRGKCPLTPSETAFILQALDIPTNTNIYLAAGDGLMELEGFTSVYKNIYTKSSLLAHEDFENMHGNTKAALDYYVSVNSDAYIATFFGNMDKMVTAMRTMQGLQKTLVLSRRDFANYTAAGLAGEQLAKAMWDVHREEYIRGRGSALPEYCFCEFKL
;
A
#
# COMPACT_ATOMS: atom_id res chain seq x y z
N MET A 1 65.86 65.16 -33.34
CA MET A 1 66.41 63.80 -33.25
C MET A 1 65.44 62.96 -32.43
N SER A 2 65.05 61.80 -32.95
CA SER A 2 64.28 60.70 -32.32
C SER A 2 64.72 60.32 -30.88
N PRO A 3 64.03 59.39 -30.16
CA PRO A 3 62.66 58.85 -30.29
C PRO A 3 61.91 58.63 -28.93
N ALA A 4 60.69 58.09 -29.03
CA ALA A 4 60.19 56.89 -28.31
C ALA A 4 58.83 57.08 -27.60
N ALA A 5 58.02 56.02 -27.72
CA ALA A 5 56.57 55.99 -27.62
C ALA A 5 56.00 55.84 -26.20
N ALA A 6 54.77 56.32 -25.99
CA ALA A 6 53.76 55.63 -25.17
C ALA A 6 52.33 56.14 -25.49
N TRP A 7 51.48 55.18 -25.89
CA TRP A 7 50.03 55.01 -25.65
C TRP A 7 49.08 56.23 -25.49
N CYS A 8 48.04 56.29 -26.34
CA CYS A 8 46.64 56.28 -25.86
C CYS A 8 45.63 55.93 -26.97
N ALA A 9 44.49 55.41 -26.54
CA ALA A 9 43.41 54.82 -27.31
C ALA A 9 42.62 55.81 -28.19
N GLN A 10 41.95 55.30 -29.24
CA GLN A 10 40.52 55.55 -29.50
C GLN A 10 39.98 54.84 -30.76
N HIS A 11 38.82 54.20 -30.56
CA HIS A 11 37.69 53.94 -31.45
C HIS A 11 37.87 53.85 -32.98
N ARG A 12 37.48 52.68 -33.54
CA ARG A 12 36.76 52.65 -34.82
C ARG A 12 35.57 51.70 -34.81
N LEU A 13 34.43 52.31 -35.12
CA LEU A 13 33.14 51.75 -35.51
C LEU A 13 33.30 50.78 -36.70
N ARG A 14 32.67 49.60 -36.64
CA ARG A 14 32.25 48.86 -37.84
C ARG A 14 30.87 48.24 -37.62
N PHE A 15 29.95 48.67 -38.47
CA PHE A 15 28.64 48.09 -38.72
C PHE A 15 28.77 46.64 -39.22
N LEU A 16 27.95 45.75 -38.69
CA LEU A 16 27.67 44.43 -39.27
C LEU A 16 26.17 44.33 -39.58
N LEU A 17 25.88 43.99 -40.84
CA LEU A 17 24.58 43.65 -41.40
C LEU A 17 24.09 42.26 -40.90
N PRO A 18 22.81 41.92 -41.09
CA PRO A 18 22.06 41.02 -40.21
C PRO A 18 22.11 39.56 -40.68
N SER A 19 22.38 38.64 -39.75
CA SER A 19 22.11 37.22 -39.91
C SER A 19 20.92 36.82 -39.05
N LEU A 20 19.80 36.66 -39.73
CA LEU A 20 18.53 36.12 -39.26
C LEU A 20 18.64 34.63 -38.87
N PHE A 21 17.89 34.28 -37.82
CA PHE A 21 17.35 32.95 -37.47
C PHE A 21 18.33 31.77 -37.30
N LEU A 22 18.64 31.43 -36.04
CA LEU A 22 18.81 30.05 -35.55
C LEU A 22 19.02 30.02 -34.02
N ALA A 23 17.98 30.33 -33.24
CA ALA A 23 17.97 30.03 -31.80
C ALA A 23 16.55 29.99 -31.22
N PRO A 24 15.79 28.91 -31.50
CA PRO A 24 14.98 28.34 -30.42
C PRO A 24 15.13 26.82 -30.25
N VAL A 25 16.08 26.17 -30.95
CA VAL A 25 16.18 24.70 -30.95
C VAL A 25 17.01 24.12 -29.80
N LEU A 26 17.82 24.93 -29.10
CA LEU A 26 18.70 24.45 -28.02
C LEU A 26 18.09 24.52 -26.61
N PHE A 27 16.91 25.12 -26.42
CA PHE A 27 16.22 25.15 -25.12
C PHE A 27 15.34 23.90 -24.88
N PHE A 28 15.05 23.13 -25.93
CA PHE A 28 14.21 21.91 -25.85
C PHE A 28 14.99 20.62 -25.56
N LEU A 29 16.33 20.66 -25.53
CA LEU A 29 17.17 19.46 -25.32
C LEU A 29 17.66 19.27 -23.87
N LEU A 30 17.37 20.21 -22.97
CA LEU A 30 17.81 20.17 -21.56
C LEU A 30 16.66 20.28 -20.54
N SER A 31 15.40 20.20 -20.99
CA SER A 31 14.26 20.09 -20.08
C SER A 31 14.12 18.63 -19.63
N PRO A 32 14.02 18.33 -18.32
CA PRO A 32 13.66 16.99 -17.86
C PRO A 32 12.29 16.63 -18.45
N PRO A 33 12.07 15.38 -18.88
CA PRO A 33 10.79 14.98 -19.44
C PRO A 33 9.72 15.22 -18.38
N SER A 34 8.72 16.02 -18.75
CA SER A 34 7.47 16.14 -18.00
C SER A 34 6.98 14.73 -17.64
N PRO A 35 6.47 14.47 -16.43
CA PRO A 35 5.80 13.20 -16.16
C PRO A 35 4.73 13.00 -17.24
N PRO A 36 4.53 11.77 -17.74
CA PRO A 36 3.50 11.53 -18.73
C PRO A 36 2.18 12.08 -18.16
N PRO A 37 1.39 12.82 -18.96
CA PRO A 37 0.07 13.22 -18.51
C PRO A 37 -0.63 11.95 -18.03
N PHE A 38 -1.24 12.01 -16.84
CA PHE A 38 -2.12 10.96 -16.36
C PHE A 38 -3.01 10.58 -17.53
N VAL A 39 -2.79 9.38 -18.09
CA VAL A 39 -3.72 8.80 -19.03
C VAL A 39 -4.95 8.54 -18.19
N SER A 40 -5.85 9.53 -18.20
CA SER A 40 -7.21 9.34 -17.77
C SER A 40 -7.74 8.33 -18.77
N LEU A 41 -7.68 7.04 -18.40
CA LEU A 41 -8.49 6.04 -19.06
C LEU A 41 -9.89 6.66 -19.17
N PRO A 42 -10.47 6.76 -20.38
CA PRO A 42 -11.82 7.26 -20.50
C PRO A 42 -12.65 6.45 -19.51
N ALA A 43 -13.37 7.15 -18.63
CA ALA A 43 -14.28 6.50 -17.70
C ALA A 43 -15.07 5.47 -18.53
N PRO A 44 -15.05 4.18 -18.17
CA PRO A 44 -15.83 3.20 -18.91
C PRO A 44 -17.24 3.76 -18.97
N GLY A 45 -17.78 3.84 -20.19
CA GLY A 45 -19.07 4.46 -20.46
C GLY A 45 -20.04 4.07 -19.34
N ARG A 46 -20.69 5.06 -18.73
CA ARG A 46 -21.71 4.87 -17.70
C ARG A 46 -22.88 4.14 -18.35
N GLU A 47 -22.76 2.84 -18.56
CA GLU A 47 -23.90 1.96 -18.61
C GLU A 47 -24.50 2.02 -17.22
N LEU A 48 -25.57 2.80 -17.09
CA LEU A 48 -26.42 2.72 -15.92
C LEU A 48 -26.88 1.26 -15.83
N PRO A 49 -26.58 0.56 -14.73
CA PRO A 49 -27.03 -0.80 -14.58
C PRO A 49 -28.56 -0.83 -14.68
N PRO A 50 -29.14 -1.92 -15.22
CA PRO A 50 -30.58 -2.04 -15.35
C PRO A 50 -31.26 -1.73 -14.01
N SER A 51 -32.33 -0.93 -14.06
CA SER A 51 -33.14 -0.63 -12.88
C SER A 51 -33.55 -1.94 -12.20
N GLY A 52 -33.10 -2.16 -10.96
CA GLY A 52 -33.35 -3.38 -10.20
C GLY A 52 -32.21 -4.41 -10.15
N SER A 53 -31.04 -4.13 -10.73
CA SER A 53 -29.87 -5.02 -10.62
C SER A 53 -29.47 -5.24 -9.15
N ARG A 54 -29.29 -6.51 -8.76
CA ARG A 54 -28.76 -6.89 -7.45
C ARG A 54 -27.23 -6.92 -7.42
N LEU A 55 -26.56 -6.76 -8.55
CA LEU A 55 -25.10 -6.65 -8.60
C LEU A 55 -24.61 -5.56 -7.64
N ILE A 56 -23.71 -5.93 -6.72
CA ILE A 56 -23.24 -4.99 -5.70
C ILE A 56 -22.61 -3.73 -6.31
N TRP A 57 -21.90 -3.87 -7.44
CA TRP A 57 -21.27 -2.76 -8.17
C TRP A 57 -22.25 -1.86 -8.92
N ALA A 58 -23.50 -2.28 -9.08
CA ALA A 58 -24.55 -1.49 -9.69
C ALA A 58 -25.25 -0.55 -8.69
N GLN A 59 -25.01 -0.72 -7.39
CA GLN A 59 -25.71 0.06 -6.37
C GLN A 59 -25.23 1.52 -6.37
N ARG A 60 -26.18 2.45 -6.30
CA ARG A 60 -25.85 3.88 -6.19
C ARG A 60 -25.19 4.16 -4.84
N ARG A 61 -23.99 4.72 -4.89
CA ARG A 61 -23.28 5.20 -3.70
C ARG A 61 -23.84 6.54 -3.23
N LEU A 62 -23.85 6.73 -1.92
CA LEU A 62 -24.27 7.95 -1.22
C LEU A 62 -23.07 8.81 -0.82
N VAL A 63 -21.91 8.16 -0.68
CA VAL A 63 -20.67 8.76 -0.20
C VAL A 63 -19.54 8.28 -1.09
N GLU A 64 -18.57 9.16 -1.31
CA GLU A 64 -17.27 8.83 -1.86
C GLU A 64 -16.16 9.35 -0.95
N TRP A 65 -15.03 8.65 -0.97
CA TRP A 65 -13.83 9.10 -0.30
C TRP A 65 -12.84 9.59 -1.34
N ARG A 66 -12.16 10.70 -1.04
CA ARG A 66 -11.11 11.26 -1.89
C ARG A 66 -9.94 11.72 -1.03
N PRO A 67 -8.73 11.84 -1.60
CA PRO A 67 -7.60 12.44 -0.90
C PRO A 67 -7.95 13.86 -0.44
N CYS A 68 -7.73 14.17 0.84
CA CYS A 68 -7.98 15.51 1.35
C CYS A 68 -7.06 16.55 0.66
N GLY A 69 -7.61 17.69 0.23
CA GLY A 69 -6.84 18.72 -0.47
C GLY A 69 -5.75 19.38 0.39
N TRP A 70 -5.95 19.45 1.71
CA TRP A 70 -5.09 20.20 2.63
C TRP A 70 -3.65 19.69 2.68
N TRP A 71 -3.41 18.36 2.56
CA TRP A 71 -2.06 17.81 2.61
C TRP A 71 -1.40 17.73 1.24
N ARG A 72 -2.17 17.80 0.15
CA ARG A 72 -1.64 17.80 -1.23
C ARG A 72 -1.11 19.16 -1.68
N THR A 73 -1.60 20.23 -1.04
CA THR A 73 -1.31 21.62 -1.37
C THR A 73 -0.35 22.28 -0.38
N ALA A 74 0.11 21.56 0.64
CA ALA A 74 0.92 22.10 1.72
C ALA A 74 2.38 21.64 1.61
N PRO A 75 3.24 22.25 0.78
CA PRO A 75 4.67 22.22 1.02
C PRO A 75 4.96 23.17 2.19
N VAL A 76 4.74 22.70 3.42
CA VAL A 76 5.28 23.41 4.60
C VAL A 76 6.78 23.21 4.53
N GLN A 77 7.50 24.20 3.99
CA GLN A 77 8.96 24.15 3.84
C GLN A 77 9.58 23.58 5.12
N ALA A 78 10.40 22.54 4.95
CA ALA A 78 11.17 22.01 6.06
C ALA A 78 12.11 23.11 6.58
N PRO A 79 12.23 23.29 7.90
CA PRO A 79 13.23 24.19 8.48
C PRO A 79 14.61 23.93 7.90
N SER A 80 15.38 24.99 7.67
CA SER A 80 16.73 24.90 7.09
C SER A 80 17.70 24.12 7.99
N ARG A 81 17.62 24.37 9.31
CA ARG A 81 18.39 23.67 10.34
C ARG A 81 17.71 22.37 10.73
N ARG A 82 18.45 21.27 10.75
CA ARG A 82 17.99 19.91 11.04
C ARG A 82 18.61 19.40 12.33
N ASN A 83 17.88 18.54 13.05
CA ASN A 83 18.29 18.06 14.39
C ASN A 83 19.22 16.83 14.36
N GLY A 84 19.28 16.10 13.25
CA GLY A 84 20.11 14.90 13.08
C GLY A 84 19.58 14.00 11.96
N TYR A 85 20.05 12.76 11.92
CA TYR A 85 19.71 11.73 10.94
C TYR A 85 18.89 10.60 11.57
N ILE A 86 17.85 10.14 10.88
CA ILE A 86 17.01 9.02 11.31
C ILE A 86 16.97 7.95 10.21
N ARG A 87 17.32 6.71 10.56
CA ARG A 87 17.03 5.52 9.76
C ARG A 87 15.76 4.84 10.28
N ILE A 88 14.85 4.48 9.39
CA ILE A 88 13.65 3.74 9.75
C ILE A 88 13.91 2.25 9.51
N ASP A 89 13.94 1.46 10.58
CA ASP A 89 14.11 0.01 10.49
C ASP A 89 12.70 -0.61 10.38
N CYS A 90 12.38 -1.15 9.20
CA CYS A 90 11.07 -1.67 8.83
C CYS A 90 11.08 -3.20 8.89
N TYR A 91 10.02 -3.82 9.43
CA TYR A 91 9.98 -5.28 9.60
C TYR A 91 8.72 -5.93 9.02
N GLY A 92 8.88 -7.19 8.62
CA GLY A 92 7.79 -8.05 8.16
C GLY A 92 7.59 -8.01 6.64
N GLY A 93 6.39 -8.36 6.18
CA GLY A 93 6.08 -8.40 4.74
C GLY A 93 5.86 -7.00 4.16
N LEU A 94 5.91 -6.87 2.84
CA LEU A 94 5.85 -5.60 2.10
C LEU A 94 4.90 -4.54 2.68
N ASN A 95 3.65 -4.89 2.93
CA ASN A 95 2.65 -3.92 3.40
C ASN A 95 2.79 -3.57 4.89
N GLN A 96 3.50 -4.38 5.68
CA GLN A 96 3.95 -4.01 7.03
C GLN A 96 5.12 -3.02 6.94
N LEU A 97 6.10 -3.29 6.08
CA LEU A 97 7.23 -2.40 5.82
C LEU A 97 6.75 -1.00 5.41
N ARG A 98 5.77 -0.92 4.50
CA ARG A 98 5.15 0.35 4.10
C ARG A 98 4.52 1.10 5.25
N ARG A 99 3.80 0.42 6.15
CA ARG A 99 3.18 1.05 7.31
C ARG A 99 4.24 1.62 8.25
N ASP A 100 5.32 0.88 8.49
CA ASP A 100 6.39 1.33 9.38
C ASP A 100 7.14 2.52 8.77
N LEU A 101 7.43 2.48 7.46
CA LEU A 101 8.00 3.60 6.69
C LEU A 101 7.14 4.86 6.76
N CYS A 102 5.84 4.72 6.48
CA CYS A 102 4.84 5.76 6.61
C CYS A 102 4.88 6.44 7.99
N ASP A 103 4.83 5.62 9.05
CA ASP A 103 4.85 6.07 10.43
C ASP A 103 6.13 6.86 10.74
N GLY A 104 7.28 6.36 10.28
CA GLY A 104 8.58 6.99 10.46
C GLY A 104 8.77 8.28 9.68
N ILE A 105 8.20 8.43 8.47
CA ILE A 105 8.23 9.69 7.72
C ILE A 105 7.56 10.82 8.52
N GLY A 106 6.41 10.53 9.14
CA GLY A 106 5.71 11.48 10.00
C GLY A 106 6.55 11.87 11.23
N VAL A 107 7.23 10.90 11.86
CA VAL A 107 8.09 11.15 13.02
C VAL A 107 9.35 11.92 12.64
N ALA A 108 10.02 11.57 11.53
CA ALA A 108 11.19 12.28 11.04
C ALA A 108 10.87 13.76 10.78
N ARG A 109 9.71 14.03 10.18
CA ARG A 109 9.23 15.41 10.01
C ARG A 109 8.91 16.08 11.35
N LEU A 110 8.24 15.39 12.28
CA LEU A 110 7.92 15.90 13.62
C LEU A 110 9.18 16.36 14.37
N LEU A 111 10.25 15.56 14.29
CA LEU A 111 11.53 15.82 14.93
C LEU A 111 12.46 16.72 14.11
N ASN A 112 12.00 17.20 12.95
CA ASN A 112 12.79 18.03 12.03
C ASN A 112 14.17 17.40 11.71
N ALA A 113 14.16 16.10 11.41
CA ALA A 113 15.32 15.29 11.11
C ALA A 113 15.47 15.05 9.60
N THR A 114 16.70 14.77 9.15
CA THR A 114 16.96 14.20 7.84
C THR A 114 16.71 12.69 7.90
N MET A 115 15.89 12.16 7.00
CA MET A 115 15.68 10.73 6.90
C MET A 115 16.75 10.10 6.01
N ILE A 116 17.36 9.00 6.46
CA ILE A 116 18.16 8.12 5.60
C ILE A 116 17.24 7.06 5.01
N LEU A 117 17.58 6.51 3.84
CA LEU A 117 16.79 5.43 3.24
C LEU A 117 16.47 4.33 4.26
N PRO A 118 15.22 3.85 4.29
CA PRO A 118 14.79 2.90 5.28
C PRO A 118 15.52 1.57 5.09
N LYS A 119 15.77 0.89 6.21
CA LYS A 119 16.29 -0.48 6.18
C LYS A 119 15.12 -1.45 6.22
N PHE A 120 15.01 -2.30 5.21
CA PHE A 120 14.10 -3.43 5.24
C PHE A 120 14.84 -4.59 5.92
N GLU A 121 14.38 -4.96 7.11
CA GLU A 121 15.00 -6.01 7.89
C GLU A 121 14.62 -7.39 7.34
N VAL A 122 15.59 -8.30 7.37
CA VAL A 122 15.40 -9.68 6.92
C VAL A 122 14.33 -10.33 7.77
N ALA A 123 13.27 -10.80 7.11
CA ALA A 123 12.16 -11.45 7.80
C ALA A 123 12.16 -12.94 7.48
N ALA A 124 12.74 -13.75 8.39
CA ALA A 124 12.86 -15.20 8.23
C ALA A 124 11.50 -15.88 7.96
N TYR A 125 10.44 -15.41 8.62
CA TYR A 125 9.08 -15.91 8.40
C TYR A 125 8.58 -15.74 6.95
N TRP A 126 9.05 -14.70 6.24
CA TRP A 126 8.69 -14.42 4.85
C TRP A 126 9.79 -14.84 3.85
N ASN A 127 10.87 -15.48 4.32
CA ASN A 127 12.09 -15.77 3.55
C ASN A 127 12.58 -14.56 2.72
N GLU A 128 12.68 -13.40 3.38
CA GLU A 128 12.81 -12.10 2.71
C GLU A 128 14.15 -11.41 2.97
N SER A 129 14.87 -11.02 1.90
CA SER A 129 16.17 -10.32 1.95
C SER A 129 16.25 -9.04 1.11
N SER A 130 15.16 -8.65 0.42
CA SER A 130 15.07 -7.45 -0.41
C SER A 130 15.19 -6.17 0.41
N GLY A 131 15.99 -5.24 -0.12
CA GLY A 131 16.09 -3.86 0.37
C GLY A 131 14.99 -2.96 -0.19
N PHE A 132 14.96 -1.71 0.29
CA PHE A 132 14.01 -0.71 -0.20
C PHE A 132 14.10 -0.49 -1.72
N ALA A 133 15.32 -0.40 -2.26
CA ALA A 133 15.58 -0.15 -3.68
C ALA A 133 15.23 -1.35 -4.59
N ASP A 134 15.18 -2.57 -4.03
CA ASP A 134 14.80 -3.77 -4.78
C ASP A 134 13.30 -3.79 -5.10
N VAL A 135 12.49 -3.01 -4.37
CA VAL A 135 11.05 -2.89 -4.57
C VAL A 135 10.65 -1.51 -5.10
N PHE A 136 11.18 -0.43 -4.53
CA PHE A 136 10.72 0.93 -4.78
C PHE A 136 11.76 1.78 -5.52
N ASP A 137 11.26 2.73 -6.32
CA ASP A 137 12.09 3.71 -7.01
C ASP A 137 12.57 4.79 -6.02
N VAL A 138 13.87 4.75 -5.71
CA VAL A 138 14.52 5.63 -4.73
C VAL A 138 14.48 7.10 -5.15
N ASP A 139 14.79 7.39 -6.42
CA ASP A 139 14.88 8.77 -6.90
C ASP A 139 13.51 9.44 -6.91
N TYR A 140 12.49 8.68 -7.33
CA TYR A 140 11.11 9.15 -7.24
C TYR A 140 10.68 9.40 -5.80
N PHE A 141 11.02 8.50 -4.88
CA PHE A 141 10.68 8.67 -3.47
C PHE A 141 11.29 9.95 -2.88
N ILE A 142 12.57 10.22 -3.16
CA ILE A 142 13.24 11.45 -2.71
C ILE A 142 12.58 12.69 -3.33
N GLU A 143 12.30 12.67 -4.62
CA GLU A 143 11.66 13.81 -5.31
C GLU A 143 10.26 14.09 -4.74
N GLN A 144 9.45 13.05 -4.55
CA GLN A 144 8.07 13.20 -4.05
C GLN A 144 7.99 13.55 -2.56
N THR A 145 9.05 13.33 -1.79
CA THR A 145 9.09 13.72 -0.37
C THR A 145 9.69 15.11 -0.16
N ARG A 146 10.26 15.73 -1.20
CA ARG A 146 10.83 17.08 -1.11
C ARG A 146 9.80 18.08 -0.58
N GLY A 147 10.22 18.87 0.42
CA GLY A 147 9.36 19.83 1.12
C GLY A 147 8.49 19.23 2.23
N TYR A 148 8.35 17.89 2.29
CA TYR A 148 7.62 17.19 3.35
C TYR A 148 8.58 16.57 4.37
N VAL A 149 9.64 15.91 3.92
CA VAL A 149 10.72 15.39 4.74
C VAL A 149 11.98 15.36 3.88
N GLU A 150 13.12 15.74 4.44
CA GLU A 150 14.38 15.62 3.71
C GLU A 150 14.84 14.17 3.73
N VAL A 151 15.18 13.62 2.57
CA VAL A 151 15.63 12.24 2.42
C VAL A 151 17.00 12.21 1.75
N MET A 152 17.96 11.51 2.37
CA MET A 152 19.29 11.27 1.80
C MET A 152 19.50 9.78 1.55
N LYS A 153 20.23 9.48 0.46
CA LYS A 153 20.64 8.11 0.12
C LYS A 153 21.68 7.60 1.11
N ASP A 154 22.71 8.41 1.30
CA ASP A 154 23.88 8.08 2.08
C ASP A 154 24.06 9.07 3.22
N LEU A 155 24.69 8.59 4.30
CA LEU A 155 25.11 9.44 5.40
C LEU A 155 26.31 10.32 5.00
N PRO A 156 26.52 11.46 5.66
CA PRO A 156 27.78 12.19 5.59
C PRO A 156 28.98 11.28 5.91
N VAL A 157 30.09 11.51 5.23
CA VAL A 157 31.30 10.67 5.30
C VAL A 157 31.79 10.46 6.74
N GLU A 158 31.61 11.47 7.59
CA GLU A 158 32.06 11.49 8.99
C GLU A 158 31.30 10.50 9.89
N ILE A 159 30.07 10.13 9.51
CA ILE A 159 29.21 9.22 10.28
C ILE A 159 28.76 7.99 9.48
N ALA A 160 29.17 7.86 8.22
CA ALA A 160 28.77 6.77 7.32
C ALA A 160 29.18 5.37 7.82
N SER A 161 30.27 5.26 8.60
CA SER A 161 30.74 3.99 9.17
C SER A 161 30.11 3.64 10.53
N LYS A 162 29.28 4.51 11.11
CA LYS A 162 28.68 4.30 12.43
C LYS A 162 27.32 3.61 12.29
N GLU A 163 27.05 2.64 13.16
CA GLU A 163 25.67 2.17 13.35
C GLU A 163 24.86 3.21 14.12
N PRO A 164 23.56 3.39 13.78
CA PRO A 164 22.70 4.31 14.50
C PRO A 164 22.43 3.84 15.93
N PHE A 165 22.23 4.80 16.85
CA PHE A 165 21.71 4.49 18.17
C PHE A 165 20.24 4.04 18.07
N LYS A 166 19.94 2.84 18.56
CA LYS A 166 18.60 2.23 18.42
C LYS A 166 17.64 2.80 19.45
N VAL A 167 16.50 3.32 18.99
CA VAL A 167 15.42 3.83 19.85
C VAL A 167 14.18 2.93 19.71
N ASP A 168 13.87 2.20 20.79
CA ASP A 168 12.66 1.39 20.88
C ASP A 168 11.45 2.24 21.31
N CYS A 169 10.52 2.42 20.38
CA CYS A 169 9.26 3.13 20.60
C CYS A 169 8.10 2.20 21.01
N SER A 170 8.28 0.87 20.97
CA SER A 170 7.20 -0.12 21.11
C SER A 170 6.68 -0.29 22.55
N LYS A 171 7.50 0.03 23.57
CA LYS A 171 7.24 -0.34 24.98
C LYS A 171 6.64 0.76 25.86
N ARG A 172 6.22 1.91 25.31
CA ARG A 172 5.86 3.07 26.13
C ARG A 172 4.35 3.12 26.41
N LYS A 173 3.93 2.68 27.61
CA LYS A 173 2.56 2.90 28.12
C LYS A 173 2.39 4.37 28.51
N GLY A 174 1.23 4.98 28.23
CA GLY A 174 0.87 6.33 28.70
C GLY A 174 0.95 7.44 27.64
N HIS A 175 1.30 8.65 28.09
CA HIS A 175 1.51 9.84 27.26
C HIS A 175 2.91 9.78 26.63
N PHE A 176 3.07 8.96 25.59
CA PHE A 176 4.30 8.97 24.80
C PHE A 176 4.29 10.14 23.83
N ASP A 177 5.25 11.05 24.00
CA ASP A 177 5.49 12.18 23.10
C ASP A 177 6.87 12.03 22.45
N TYR A 178 6.92 12.11 21.11
CA TYR A 178 8.14 11.93 20.33
C TYR A 178 9.16 13.03 20.59
N VAL A 179 8.70 14.26 20.76
CA VAL A 179 9.55 15.42 21.03
C VAL A 179 10.19 15.27 22.40
N GLU A 180 9.44 14.84 23.42
CA GLU A 180 10.02 14.64 24.75
C GLU A 180 10.88 13.37 24.84
N SER A 181 10.52 12.31 24.12
CA SER A 181 11.10 10.99 24.31
C SER A 181 12.19 10.58 23.33
N VAL A 182 12.15 11.12 22.10
CA VAL A 182 13.02 10.71 20.98
C VAL A 182 13.95 11.84 20.56
N LEU A 183 13.49 13.10 20.59
CA LEU A 183 14.35 14.24 20.26
C LEU A 183 15.63 14.31 21.10
N PRO A 184 15.61 14.06 22.44
CA PRO A 184 16.86 14.12 23.22
C PRO A 184 17.90 13.12 22.71
N ALA A 185 17.49 11.89 22.41
CA ALA A 185 18.38 10.87 21.85
C ALA A 185 18.89 11.25 20.44
N LEU A 186 18.03 11.87 19.61
CA LEU A 186 18.45 12.39 18.31
C LEU A 186 19.51 13.48 18.46
N LEU A 187 19.32 14.42 19.39
CA LEU A 187 20.26 15.52 19.63
C LEU A 187 21.58 15.03 20.22
N GLU A 188 21.55 14.04 21.10
CA GLU A 188 22.74 13.45 21.72
C GLU A 188 23.55 12.63 20.70
N HIS A 189 22.91 11.69 20.00
CA HIS A 189 23.63 10.73 19.16
C HIS A 189 23.80 11.19 17.71
N GLN A 190 23.04 12.21 17.28
CA GLN A 190 23.00 12.75 15.90
C GLN A 190 22.56 11.78 14.81
N TYR A 191 22.65 10.46 15.03
CA TYR A 191 22.17 9.41 14.13
C TYR A 191 21.49 8.29 14.93
N ILE A 192 20.19 8.13 14.73
CA ILE A 192 19.37 7.13 15.43
C ILE A 192 18.62 6.24 14.45
N SER A 193 18.18 5.06 14.92
CA SER A 193 17.21 4.24 14.21
C SER A 193 15.95 4.02 15.02
N LEU A 194 14.81 4.04 14.32
CA LEU A 194 13.50 3.79 14.91
C LEU A 194 13.03 2.39 14.51
N THR A 195 12.66 1.59 15.49
CA THR A 195 12.09 0.25 15.29
C THR A 195 10.55 0.30 15.13
N PRO A 196 9.90 -0.75 14.59
CA PRO A 196 8.47 -0.78 14.31
C PRO A 196 7.57 -0.42 15.50
N ALA A 197 6.32 -0.10 15.17
CA ALA A 197 5.38 0.53 16.10
C ALA A 197 5.93 1.88 16.62
N MET A 198 6.71 2.57 15.78
CA MET A 198 7.28 3.86 16.12
C MET A 198 6.22 4.92 16.30
N ASN A 199 5.19 5.03 15.44
CA ASN A 199 4.19 6.09 15.53
C ASN A 199 2.82 5.61 16.09
N GLN A 200 2.73 5.51 17.42
CA GLN A 200 1.54 5.04 18.14
C GLN A 200 0.48 6.13 18.38
N ARG A 201 0.81 7.41 18.14
CA ARG A 201 -0.03 8.58 18.44
C ARG A 201 -0.21 9.51 17.25
N ARG A 202 -0.41 8.94 16.05
CA ARG A 202 -0.62 9.69 14.79
C ARG A 202 -1.73 10.74 14.89
N ASP A 203 -2.75 10.46 15.69
CA ASP A 203 -3.86 11.35 16.00
C ASP A 203 -3.40 12.69 16.58
N ARG A 204 -2.31 12.69 17.37
CA ARG A 204 -1.76 13.88 18.05
C ARG A 204 -0.76 14.66 17.21
N ASN A 205 -0.31 14.11 16.08
CA ASN A 205 0.68 14.79 15.25
C ASN A 205 0.14 16.13 14.70
N PRO A 206 0.97 17.17 14.63
CA PRO A 206 0.61 18.42 13.97
C PRO A 206 0.39 18.21 12.47
N SER A 207 -0.29 19.16 11.82
CA SER A 207 -0.70 19.07 10.42
C SER A 207 0.47 18.79 9.47
N TYR A 208 1.64 19.42 9.68
CA TYR A 208 2.81 19.21 8.83
C TYR A 208 3.36 17.79 8.91
N ALA A 209 3.36 17.15 10.08
CA ALA A 209 3.80 15.76 10.24
C ALA A 209 2.77 14.77 9.66
N LYS A 210 1.47 15.07 9.80
CA LYS A 210 0.39 14.31 9.14
C LYS A 210 0.45 14.44 7.62
N ALA A 211 0.77 15.63 7.08
CA ALA A 211 0.94 15.83 5.65
C ALA A 211 2.09 14.99 5.10
N SER A 212 3.25 15.01 5.76
CA SER A 212 4.41 14.19 5.35
C SER A 212 4.10 12.70 5.39
N TYR A 213 3.37 12.23 6.40
CA TYR A 213 2.84 10.88 6.43
C TYR A 213 2.00 10.57 5.18
N CYS A 214 0.98 11.38 4.88
CA CYS A 214 0.07 11.12 3.76
C CYS A 214 0.83 11.14 2.42
N GLN A 215 1.70 12.13 2.21
CA GLN A 215 2.53 12.25 1.01
C GLN A 215 3.45 11.03 0.85
N GLY A 216 4.16 10.66 1.91
CA GLY A 216 5.05 9.51 1.94
C GLY A 216 4.33 8.21 1.59
N CYS A 217 3.17 7.97 2.21
CA CYS A 217 2.41 6.73 2.05
C CYS A 217 1.76 6.55 0.67
N TYR A 218 1.18 7.64 0.16
CA TYR A 218 0.18 7.56 -0.92
C TYR A 218 0.61 8.27 -2.20
N SER A 219 1.74 8.96 -2.20
CA SER A 219 2.23 9.68 -3.39
C SER A 219 3.72 9.44 -3.67
N ALA A 220 4.52 9.15 -2.65
CA ALA A 220 5.97 8.98 -2.81
C ALA A 220 6.46 7.56 -3.12
N LEU A 221 5.63 6.52 -2.92
CA LEU A 221 6.03 5.14 -3.17
C LEU A 221 5.55 4.64 -4.53
N ARG A 222 6.49 4.35 -5.43
CA ARG A 222 6.24 3.62 -6.69
C ARG A 222 7.23 2.47 -6.84
N LEU A 223 6.80 1.41 -7.53
CA LEU A 223 7.68 0.28 -7.82
C LEU A 223 8.87 0.72 -8.68
N ASN A 224 10.03 0.11 -8.45
CA ASN A 224 11.19 0.30 -9.33
C ASN A 224 10.89 -0.23 -10.74
N LYS A 225 11.73 0.13 -11.71
CA LYS A 225 11.52 -0.21 -13.13
C LYS A 225 11.38 -1.72 -13.37
N LYS A 226 12.19 -2.55 -12.70
CA LYS A 226 12.19 -4.02 -12.89
C LYS A 226 10.87 -4.63 -12.42
N VAL A 227 10.47 -4.36 -11.18
CA VAL A 227 9.23 -4.90 -10.60
C VAL A 227 8.01 -4.31 -11.29
N HIS A 228 8.02 -3.00 -11.62
CA HIS A 228 6.93 -2.36 -12.34
C HIS A 228 6.68 -2.99 -13.71
N SER A 229 7.74 -3.28 -14.48
CA SER A 229 7.60 -3.86 -15.82
C SER A 229 6.91 -5.23 -15.76
N LYS A 230 7.30 -6.07 -14.79
CA LYS A 230 6.66 -7.37 -14.56
C LYS A 230 5.22 -7.24 -14.05
N ALA A 231 4.94 -6.23 -13.22
CA ALA A 231 3.59 -5.95 -12.76
C ALA A 231 2.64 -5.52 -13.89
N VAL A 232 3.15 -4.74 -14.85
CA VAL A 232 2.42 -4.35 -16.06
C VAL A 232 2.18 -5.56 -16.97
N GLU A 233 3.20 -6.38 -17.21
CA GLU A 233 3.09 -7.63 -17.98
C GLU A 233 1.98 -8.53 -17.39
N LEU A 234 2.03 -8.76 -16.08
CA LEU A 234 1.01 -9.54 -15.37
C LEU A 234 -0.38 -8.90 -15.49
N LEU A 235 -0.49 -7.59 -15.30
CA LEU A 235 -1.76 -6.88 -15.42
C LEU A 235 -2.36 -7.01 -16.82
N GLN A 236 -1.54 -6.94 -17.87
CA GLN A 236 -1.98 -7.03 -19.27
C GLN A 236 -2.40 -8.46 -19.65
N ALA A 237 -1.77 -9.48 -19.07
CA ALA A 237 -2.09 -10.88 -19.34
C ALA A 237 -3.46 -11.32 -18.80
N ILE A 238 -4.02 -10.62 -17.80
CA ILE A 238 -5.31 -10.97 -17.20
C ILE A 238 -6.48 -10.45 -18.07
N PRO A 239 -7.39 -11.30 -18.57
CA PRO A 239 -8.53 -10.89 -19.39
C PRO A 239 -9.43 -9.88 -18.68
N LYS A 240 -9.74 -8.77 -19.36
CA LYS A 240 -10.57 -7.67 -18.83
C LYS A 240 -12.05 -7.82 -19.23
N PRO A 241 -13.00 -7.33 -18.41
CA PRO A 241 -12.80 -6.83 -17.06
C PRO A 241 -12.51 -7.97 -16.07
N PHE A 242 -11.87 -7.66 -14.94
CA PHE A 242 -11.55 -8.64 -13.90
C PHE A 242 -11.71 -8.11 -12.47
N LEU A 243 -12.01 -9.03 -11.56
CA LEU A 243 -12.02 -8.82 -10.13
C LEU A 243 -10.69 -9.31 -9.54
N SER A 244 -9.97 -8.46 -8.80
CA SER A 244 -8.91 -8.95 -7.91
C SER A 244 -9.52 -9.39 -6.58
N LEU A 245 -9.26 -10.64 -6.18
CA LEU A 245 -9.69 -11.22 -4.92
C LEU A 245 -8.46 -11.51 -4.06
N HIS A 246 -8.31 -10.77 -2.96
CA HIS A 246 -7.32 -11.07 -1.94
C HIS A 246 -7.90 -12.08 -0.95
N LEU A 247 -7.51 -13.35 -1.13
CA LEU A 247 -8.04 -14.51 -0.40
C LEU A 247 -7.00 -14.99 0.61
N ARG A 248 -7.28 -14.80 1.91
CA ARG A 248 -6.33 -15.05 3.00
C ARG A 248 -6.71 -16.25 3.88
N PHE A 249 -6.79 -17.43 3.25
CA PHE A 249 -7.07 -18.72 3.91
C PHE A 249 -5.85 -19.66 3.83
N GLU A 250 -4.73 -19.20 4.37
CA GLU A 250 -3.48 -19.97 4.45
C GLU A 250 -3.24 -20.56 5.87
N PRO A 251 -2.43 -21.62 6.00
CA PRO A 251 -2.21 -22.32 7.26
C PRO A 251 -1.75 -21.39 8.38
N ASP A 252 -0.89 -20.45 8.03
CA ASP A 252 -0.27 -19.51 8.95
C ASP A 252 -1.28 -18.53 9.55
N MET A 253 -2.25 -18.09 8.73
CA MET A 253 -3.33 -17.21 9.15
C MET A 253 -4.38 -17.93 9.99
N VAL A 254 -4.68 -19.19 9.66
CA VAL A 254 -5.59 -20.02 10.46
C VAL A 254 -4.95 -20.34 11.83
N ALA A 255 -3.67 -20.72 11.83
CA ALA A 255 -2.87 -20.93 13.03
C ALA A 255 -2.81 -19.67 13.92
N TYR A 256 -2.45 -18.52 13.32
CA TYR A 256 -2.37 -17.24 14.03
C TYR A 256 -3.70 -16.81 14.64
N SER A 257 -4.80 -17.01 13.91
CA SER A 257 -6.15 -16.66 14.37
C SER A 257 -6.72 -17.65 15.40
N ARG A 258 -6.05 -18.79 15.64
CA ARG A 258 -6.44 -19.83 16.62
C ARG A 258 -7.83 -20.42 16.34
N CYS A 259 -8.27 -20.36 15.09
CA CYS A 259 -9.60 -20.77 14.69
C CYS A 259 -9.66 -22.26 14.37
N ALA A 260 -10.75 -22.90 14.79
CA ALA A 260 -11.09 -24.26 14.41
C ALA A 260 -12.07 -24.26 13.25
N TYR A 261 -11.90 -25.19 12.31
CA TYR A 261 -12.82 -25.43 11.21
C TYR A 261 -13.12 -26.92 11.17
N THR A 262 -14.38 -27.26 10.89
CA THR A 262 -14.81 -28.65 10.69
C THR A 262 -14.72 -29.01 9.22
N GLY A 263 -14.31 -30.24 8.90
CA GLY A 263 -14.32 -30.75 7.53
C GLY A 263 -13.17 -30.26 6.64
N LEU A 264 -12.09 -29.72 7.21
CA LEU A 264 -10.85 -29.52 6.47
C LEU A 264 -10.21 -30.87 6.12
N SER A 265 -9.51 -30.92 4.98
CA SER A 265 -8.71 -32.10 4.62
C SER A 265 -7.60 -32.35 5.64
N SER A 266 -7.13 -33.61 5.75
CA SER A 266 -6.00 -33.96 6.62
C SER A 266 -4.76 -33.13 6.29
N LYS A 267 -4.46 -32.96 4.99
CA LYS A 267 -3.35 -32.13 4.51
C LYS A 267 -3.44 -30.68 5.01
N SER A 268 -4.62 -30.07 4.98
CA SER A 268 -4.82 -28.72 5.50
C SER A 268 -4.62 -28.66 7.02
N MET A 269 -5.17 -29.65 7.75
CA MET A 269 -5.00 -29.75 9.21
C MET A 269 -3.52 -29.89 9.61
N ASP A 270 -2.78 -30.75 8.93
CA ASP A 270 -1.34 -30.96 9.17
C ASP A 270 -0.53 -29.68 8.89
N SER A 271 -0.86 -28.99 7.80
CA SER A 271 -0.21 -27.72 7.43
C SER A 271 -0.47 -26.62 8.48
N ILE A 272 -1.69 -26.55 9.03
CA ILE A 272 -2.05 -25.60 10.09
C ILE A 272 -1.28 -25.93 11.38
N GLU A 273 -1.13 -27.20 11.72
CA GLU A 273 -0.38 -27.61 12.91
C GLU A 273 1.11 -27.27 12.77
N ALA A 274 1.70 -27.54 11.60
CA ALA A 274 3.08 -27.18 11.29
C ALA A 274 3.33 -25.66 11.41
N ALA A 275 2.35 -24.83 11.05
CA ALA A 275 2.45 -23.37 11.14
C ALA A 275 2.14 -22.79 12.54
N ARG A 276 1.66 -23.60 13.49
CA ARG A 276 1.11 -23.12 14.77
C ARG A 276 2.14 -22.45 15.66
N GLY A 277 3.32 -23.04 15.77
CA GLY A 277 4.34 -22.63 16.73
C GLY A 277 3.85 -22.70 18.19
N GLU A 278 4.70 -22.25 19.11
CA GLU A 278 4.42 -22.33 20.54
C GLU A 278 3.35 -21.31 21.00
N GLY A 279 2.52 -21.70 21.97
CA GLY A 279 1.58 -20.80 22.65
C GLY A 279 0.27 -20.50 21.90
N ARG A 280 0.07 -20.98 20.67
CA ARG A 280 -1.13 -20.69 19.85
C ARG A 280 -2.16 -21.82 19.85
N LYS A 281 -2.60 -22.24 21.05
CA LYS A 281 -3.62 -23.31 21.18
C LYS A 281 -4.94 -22.94 20.49
N VAL A 282 -5.50 -23.86 19.72
CA VAL A 282 -6.81 -23.72 19.07
C VAL A 282 -7.89 -23.42 20.12
N LEU A 283 -8.77 -22.48 19.79
CA LEU A 283 -9.94 -22.20 20.61
C LEU A 283 -11.02 -23.25 20.34
N THR A 284 -11.69 -23.69 21.39
CA THR A 284 -12.77 -24.70 21.33
C THR A 284 -14.04 -24.19 22.03
N GLY A 285 -15.16 -24.88 21.79
CA GLY A 285 -16.45 -24.59 22.42
C GLY A 285 -16.93 -23.14 22.23
N ASP A 286 -17.50 -22.56 23.28
CA ASP A 286 -18.05 -21.20 23.24
C ASP A 286 -16.98 -20.13 22.94
N ALA A 287 -15.73 -20.33 23.39
CA ALA A 287 -14.64 -19.41 23.09
C ALA A 287 -14.37 -19.35 21.58
N ALA A 288 -14.38 -20.49 20.88
CA ALA A 288 -14.24 -20.55 19.43
C ALA A 288 -15.39 -19.85 18.72
N ARG A 289 -16.63 -20.12 19.14
CA ARG A 289 -17.85 -19.49 18.58
C ARG A 289 -17.79 -17.97 18.73
N LEU A 290 -17.54 -17.48 19.95
CA LEU A 290 -17.44 -16.05 20.23
C LEU A 290 -16.29 -15.39 19.44
N TRP A 291 -15.16 -16.08 19.27
CA TRP A 291 -14.03 -15.57 18.49
C TRP A 291 -14.36 -15.42 17.00
N ARG A 292 -15.01 -16.44 16.41
CA ARG A 292 -15.50 -16.40 15.03
C ARG A 292 -16.56 -15.31 14.83
N ASN A 293 -17.52 -15.20 15.76
CA ASN A 293 -18.59 -14.19 15.77
C ASN A 293 -18.08 -12.76 15.97
N ARG A 294 -16.84 -12.58 16.47
CA ARG A 294 -16.12 -11.29 16.49
C ARG A 294 -15.39 -10.99 15.17
N GLY A 295 -15.56 -11.83 14.14
CA GLY A 295 -14.88 -11.70 12.86
C GLY A 295 -13.37 -11.93 12.95
N LYS A 296 -12.90 -12.77 13.88
CA LYS A 296 -11.46 -13.02 14.07
C LYS A 296 -10.93 -14.15 13.18
N CYS A 297 -11.80 -15.06 12.75
CA CYS A 297 -11.45 -16.15 11.86
C CYS A 297 -11.53 -15.73 10.39
N PRO A 298 -10.60 -16.17 9.53
CA PRO A 298 -10.73 -16.08 8.07
C PRO A 298 -12.03 -16.71 7.51
N LEU A 299 -12.41 -16.31 6.29
CA LEU A 299 -13.42 -17.04 5.52
C LEU A 299 -12.76 -18.22 4.83
N THR A 300 -13.43 -19.37 4.78
CA THR A 300 -13.00 -20.45 3.88
C THR A 300 -13.24 -20.06 2.42
N PRO A 301 -12.60 -20.73 1.46
CA PRO A 301 -12.88 -20.51 0.04
C PRO A 301 -14.35 -20.75 -0.34
N SER A 302 -15.01 -21.77 0.24
CA SER A 302 -16.45 -22.02 0.02
C SER A 302 -17.33 -20.91 0.59
N GLU A 303 -17.04 -20.42 1.80
CA GLU A 303 -17.75 -19.28 2.40
C GLU A 303 -17.59 -18.02 1.56
N THR A 304 -16.38 -17.82 1.01
CA THR A 304 -16.09 -16.70 0.10
C THR A 304 -16.93 -16.80 -1.18
N ALA A 305 -16.95 -17.97 -1.83
CA ALA A 305 -17.74 -18.19 -3.04
C ALA A 305 -19.24 -17.92 -2.80
N PHE A 306 -19.78 -18.44 -1.69
CA PHE A 306 -21.16 -18.19 -1.28
C PHE A 306 -21.47 -16.69 -1.16
N ILE A 307 -20.60 -15.93 -0.50
CA ILE A 307 -20.80 -14.49 -0.32
C ILE A 307 -20.73 -13.76 -1.67
N LEU A 308 -19.79 -14.13 -2.56
CA LEU A 308 -19.74 -13.51 -3.90
C LEU A 308 -21.03 -13.76 -4.71
N GLN A 309 -21.60 -14.97 -4.63
CA GLN A 309 -22.89 -15.27 -5.26
C GLN A 309 -24.03 -14.47 -4.61
N ALA A 310 -24.02 -14.33 -3.28
CA ALA A 310 -24.99 -13.49 -2.57
C ALA A 310 -24.93 -12.01 -3.00
N LEU A 311 -23.75 -11.52 -3.39
CA LEU A 311 -23.49 -10.19 -3.94
C LEU A 311 -23.79 -10.07 -5.45
N ASP A 312 -24.33 -11.13 -6.05
CA ASP A 312 -24.69 -11.24 -7.46
C ASP A 312 -23.49 -11.04 -8.39
N ILE A 313 -22.29 -11.48 -7.95
CA ILE A 313 -21.07 -11.51 -8.77
C ILE A 313 -21.16 -12.71 -9.73
N PRO A 314 -21.20 -12.48 -11.07
CA PRO A 314 -21.38 -13.55 -12.05
C PRO A 314 -20.30 -14.63 -11.98
N THR A 315 -20.67 -15.90 -12.09
CA THR A 315 -19.73 -17.04 -11.98
C THR A 315 -18.72 -17.14 -13.12
N ASN A 316 -18.99 -16.47 -14.25
CA ASN A 316 -18.06 -16.31 -15.37
C ASN A 316 -17.10 -15.11 -15.23
N THR A 317 -17.11 -14.40 -14.10
CA THR A 317 -16.18 -13.28 -13.83
C THR A 317 -14.73 -13.78 -13.88
N ASN A 318 -13.86 -13.05 -14.60
CA ASN A 318 -12.42 -13.27 -14.53
C ASN A 318 -11.91 -12.82 -13.16
N ILE A 319 -11.28 -13.72 -12.41
CA ILE A 319 -10.78 -13.44 -11.06
C ILE A 319 -9.28 -13.61 -11.02
N TYR A 320 -8.58 -12.54 -10.65
CA TYR A 320 -7.19 -12.62 -10.25
C TYR A 320 -7.11 -12.93 -8.75
N LEU A 321 -6.52 -14.06 -8.38
CA LEU A 321 -6.30 -14.42 -6.99
C LEU A 321 -4.97 -13.82 -6.50
N ALA A 322 -5.06 -12.76 -5.71
CA ALA A 322 -3.96 -12.26 -4.92
C ALA A 322 -3.87 -13.11 -3.64
N ALA A 323 -3.06 -14.17 -3.65
CA ALA A 323 -2.86 -15.05 -2.50
C ALA A 323 -1.42 -15.61 -2.50
N GLY A 324 -0.94 -16.08 -1.34
CA GLY A 324 0.30 -16.83 -1.26
C GLY A 324 0.17 -18.24 -1.83
N ASP A 325 1.29 -18.95 -1.95
CA ASP A 325 1.35 -20.31 -2.53
C ASP A 325 0.75 -21.39 -1.61
N GLY A 326 0.34 -21.02 -0.39
CA GLY A 326 -0.18 -21.93 0.65
C GLY A 326 -1.70 -21.92 0.81
N LEU A 327 -2.47 -21.46 -0.18
CA LEU A 327 -3.92 -21.39 -0.05
C LEU A 327 -4.54 -22.79 0.12
N MET A 328 -5.32 -22.99 1.18
CA MET A 328 -5.97 -24.26 1.48
C MET A 328 -7.40 -24.32 0.92
N GLU A 329 -7.90 -25.53 0.68
CA GLU A 329 -9.31 -25.80 0.33
C GLU A 329 -9.83 -25.01 -0.89
N LEU A 330 -8.96 -24.66 -1.83
CA LEU A 330 -9.29 -23.79 -2.97
C LEU A 330 -10.41 -24.36 -3.86
N GLU A 331 -10.60 -25.69 -3.89
CA GLU A 331 -11.69 -26.36 -4.61
C GLU A 331 -13.08 -25.84 -4.21
N GLY A 332 -13.25 -25.45 -2.94
CA GLY A 332 -14.48 -24.82 -2.45
C GLY A 332 -14.85 -23.53 -3.19
N PHE A 333 -13.86 -22.84 -3.74
CA PHE A 333 -14.06 -21.64 -4.56
C PHE A 333 -14.09 -21.96 -6.06
N THR A 334 -13.17 -22.79 -6.54
CA THR A 334 -13.04 -23.11 -7.98
C THR A 334 -14.15 -24.03 -8.49
N SER A 335 -14.91 -24.67 -7.61
CA SER A 335 -16.16 -25.36 -7.98
C SER A 335 -17.21 -24.39 -8.56
N VAL A 336 -17.22 -23.13 -8.10
CA VAL A 336 -18.17 -22.08 -8.50
C VAL A 336 -17.59 -21.13 -9.55
N TYR A 337 -16.39 -20.59 -9.31
CA TYR A 337 -15.74 -19.62 -10.21
C TYR A 337 -14.61 -20.31 -10.98
N LYS A 338 -14.73 -20.37 -12.31
CA LYS A 338 -13.81 -21.16 -13.18
C LYS A 338 -12.69 -20.33 -13.79
N ASN A 339 -12.92 -19.04 -14.02
CA ASN A 339 -11.97 -18.16 -14.70
C ASN A 339 -10.97 -17.55 -13.70
N ILE A 340 -10.07 -18.40 -13.20
CA ILE A 340 -9.12 -18.05 -12.14
C ILE A 340 -7.71 -17.85 -12.70
N TYR A 341 -7.10 -16.74 -12.34
CA TYR A 341 -5.74 -16.37 -12.74
C TYR A 341 -4.88 -16.08 -11.51
N THR A 342 -3.65 -16.56 -11.51
CA THR A 342 -2.65 -16.29 -10.46
C THR A 342 -1.37 -15.75 -11.07
N LYS A 343 -0.55 -15.06 -10.27
CA LYS A 343 0.81 -14.67 -10.68
C LYS A 343 1.64 -15.85 -11.22
N SER A 344 1.59 -17.00 -10.56
CA SER A 344 2.35 -18.19 -10.95
C SER A 344 1.87 -18.82 -12.25
N SER A 345 0.58 -18.65 -12.60
CA SER A 345 0.04 -19.14 -13.88
C SER A 345 0.36 -18.23 -15.08
N LEU A 346 0.73 -16.97 -14.82
CA LEU A 346 0.85 -15.93 -15.86
C LEU A 346 2.29 -15.46 -16.09
N LEU A 347 3.20 -15.67 -15.13
CA LEU A 347 4.61 -15.32 -15.26
C LEU A 347 5.43 -16.54 -15.69
N ALA A 348 6.53 -16.30 -16.42
CA ALA A 348 7.50 -17.34 -16.72
C ALA A 348 8.11 -17.90 -15.43
N HIS A 349 8.35 -19.22 -15.40
CA HIS A 349 8.86 -19.92 -14.21
C HIS A 349 10.18 -19.32 -13.71
N GLU A 350 11.11 -18.99 -14.61
CA GLU A 350 12.40 -18.39 -14.25
C GLU A 350 12.26 -17.00 -13.64
N ASP A 351 11.35 -16.17 -14.16
CA ASP A 351 11.07 -14.85 -13.57
C ASP A 351 10.49 -14.99 -12.17
N PHE A 352 9.60 -15.97 -11.97
CA PHE A 352 8.96 -16.22 -10.69
C PHE A 352 9.94 -16.72 -9.63
N GLU A 353 10.87 -17.62 -9.97
CA GLU A 353 11.87 -18.15 -9.02
C GLU A 353 12.90 -17.10 -8.62
N ASN A 354 13.26 -16.20 -9.54
CA ASN A 354 14.24 -15.14 -9.29
C ASN A 354 13.70 -13.96 -8.46
N MET A 355 12.41 -13.98 -8.09
CA MET A 355 11.76 -12.91 -7.34
C MET A 355 11.68 -13.23 -5.83
N HIS A 356 12.07 -12.25 -5.01
CA HIS A 356 11.89 -12.29 -3.55
C HIS A 356 10.42 -12.12 -3.14
N GLY A 357 10.06 -12.54 -1.92
CA GLY A 357 8.68 -12.53 -1.42
C GLY A 357 7.97 -11.18 -1.50
N ASN A 358 8.66 -10.09 -1.17
CA ASN A 358 8.20 -8.71 -1.22
C ASN A 358 7.99 -8.26 -2.66
N THR A 359 8.85 -8.68 -3.59
CA THR A 359 8.66 -8.36 -5.01
C THR A 359 7.45 -9.10 -5.58
N LYS A 360 7.22 -10.37 -5.18
CA LYS A 360 5.98 -11.12 -5.53
C LYS A 360 4.74 -10.44 -4.95
N ALA A 361 4.78 -10.05 -3.68
CA ALA A 361 3.69 -9.31 -3.02
C ALA A 361 3.45 -7.93 -3.65
N ALA A 362 4.50 -7.30 -4.19
CA ALA A 362 4.39 -6.03 -4.92
C ALA A 362 3.61 -6.18 -6.23
N LEU A 363 3.73 -7.32 -6.92
CA LEU A 363 2.92 -7.63 -8.11
C LEU A 363 1.45 -7.78 -7.75
N ASP A 364 1.14 -8.59 -6.74
CA ASP A 364 -0.24 -8.78 -6.25
C ASP A 364 -0.85 -7.43 -5.83
N TYR A 365 -0.07 -6.58 -5.18
CA TYR A 365 -0.47 -5.23 -4.80
C TYR A 365 -0.78 -4.35 -6.02
N TYR A 366 0.12 -4.31 -7.01
CA TYR A 366 -0.06 -3.49 -8.21
C TYR A 366 -1.28 -3.92 -9.01
N VAL A 367 -1.45 -5.23 -9.26
CA VAL A 367 -2.62 -5.77 -9.98
C VAL A 367 -3.91 -5.45 -9.23
N SER A 368 -3.91 -5.61 -7.90
CA SER A 368 -5.09 -5.33 -7.07
C SER A 368 -5.50 -3.86 -7.10
N VAL A 369 -4.54 -2.92 -7.02
CA VAL A 369 -4.82 -1.48 -7.15
C VAL A 369 -5.45 -1.17 -8.50
N ASN A 370 -4.91 -1.72 -9.60
CA ASN A 370 -5.32 -1.41 -10.97
C ASN A 370 -6.43 -2.33 -11.54
N SER A 371 -7.14 -3.07 -10.69
CA SER A 371 -8.24 -3.96 -11.09
C SER A 371 -9.56 -3.22 -11.31
N ASP A 372 -10.49 -3.78 -12.10
CA ASP A 372 -11.82 -3.19 -12.30
C ASP A 372 -12.65 -3.22 -11.01
N ALA A 373 -12.49 -4.28 -10.21
CA ALA A 373 -13.06 -4.42 -8.88
C ALA A 373 -12.07 -5.11 -7.94
N TYR A 374 -12.13 -4.79 -6.65
CA TYR A 374 -11.31 -5.42 -5.60
C TYR A 374 -12.18 -5.95 -4.48
N ILE A 375 -11.98 -7.20 -4.09
CA ILE A 375 -12.58 -7.80 -2.90
C ILE A 375 -11.48 -8.38 -2.00
N ALA A 376 -11.60 -8.15 -0.70
CA ALA A 376 -10.77 -8.75 0.32
C ALA A 376 -11.59 -9.66 1.24
N THR A 377 -11.07 -10.85 1.55
CA THR A 377 -11.74 -11.75 2.52
C THR A 377 -11.30 -11.51 3.95
N PHE A 378 -10.10 -10.98 4.16
CA PHE A 378 -9.55 -10.66 5.47
C PHE A 378 -8.88 -9.28 5.43
N PHE A 379 -9.33 -8.34 6.25
CA PHE A 379 -8.79 -6.99 6.26
C PHE A 379 -7.42 -6.90 6.93
N GLY A 380 -6.35 -7.05 6.14
CA GLY A 380 -4.95 -7.00 6.55
C GLY A 380 -4.23 -5.70 6.16
N ASN A 381 -2.90 -5.74 6.16
CA ASN A 381 -2.08 -4.57 5.78
C ASN A 381 -2.12 -4.29 4.28
N MET A 382 -2.22 -5.32 3.44
CA MET A 382 -2.37 -5.16 1.99
C MET A 382 -3.67 -4.43 1.66
N ASP A 383 -4.79 -4.86 2.26
CA ASP A 383 -6.12 -4.33 1.98
C ASP A 383 -6.25 -2.85 2.34
N LYS A 384 -5.62 -2.44 3.46
CA LYS A 384 -5.51 -1.02 3.82
C LYS A 384 -4.81 -0.20 2.74
N MET A 385 -3.70 -0.71 2.21
CA MET A 385 -2.92 -0.02 1.17
C MET A 385 -3.62 -0.04 -0.19
N VAL A 386 -4.20 -1.16 -0.59
CA VAL A 386 -4.95 -1.30 -1.85
C VAL A 386 -6.17 -0.39 -1.82
N THR A 387 -6.95 -0.41 -0.74
CA THR A 387 -8.14 0.44 -0.59
C THR A 387 -7.78 1.92 -0.65
N ALA A 388 -6.72 2.33 0.06
CA ALA A 388 -6.24 3.70 0.02
C ALA A 388 -5.80 4.13 -1.38
N MET A 389 -5.02 3.31 -2.10
CA MET A 389 -4.57 3.68 -3.44
C MET A 389 -5.66 3.63 -4.50
N ARG A 390 -6.60 2.69 -4.40
CA ARG A 390 -7.81 2.70 -5.24
C ARG A 390 -8.61 3.98 -5.02
N THR A 391 -8.74 4.41 -3.76
CA THR A 391 -9.36 5.70 -3.41
C THR A 391 -8.58 6.89 -3.99
N MET A 392 -7.25 6.88 -3.93
CA MET A 392 -6.40 7.90 -4.57
C MET A 392 -6.64 8.01 -6.08
N GLN A 393 -6.92 6.89 -6.74
CA GLN A 393 -7.23 6.81 -8.18
C GLN A 393 -8.72 7.04 -8.51
N GLY A 394 -9.57 7.26 -7.50
CA GLY A 394 -11.02 7.39 -7.71
C GLY A 394 -11.75 6.09 -8.04
N LEU A 395 -11.11 4.93 -7.83
CA LEU A 395 -11.68 3.60 -8.07
C LEU A 395 -12.55 3.18 -6.86
N GLN A 396 -13.87 3.09 -7.09
CA GLN A 396 -14.85 2.91 -6.01
C GLN A 396 -15.33 1.46 -5.83
N LYS A 397 -15.08 0.56 -6.79
CA LYS A 397 -15.45 -0.87 -6.69
C LYS A 397 -14.46 -1.61 -5.79
N THR A 398 -14.59 -1.40 -4.49
CA THR A 398 -13.70 -1.94 -3.45
C THR A 398 -14.57 -2.39 -2.28
N LEU A 399 -14.47 -3.67 -1.88
CA LEU A 399 -15.29 -4.23 -0.81
C LEU A 399 -14.47 -5.19 0.06
N VAL A 400 -14.79 -5.22 1.35
CA VAL A 400 -14.22 -6.17 2.31
C VAL A 400 -15.37 -7.06 2.78
N LEU A 401 -15.21 -8.37 2.68
CA LEU A 401 -16.27 -9.29 3.08
C LEU A 401 -16.41 -9.34 4.61
N SER A 402 -17.65 -9.21 5.09
CA SER A 402 -17.95 -9.21 6.52
C SER A 402 -17.94 -10.63 7.11
N ARG A 403 -16.76 -11.03 7.58
CA ARG A 403 -16.55 -12.26 8.38
C ARG A 403 -17.40 -12.31 9.63
N ARG A 404 -17.56 -11.16 10.28
CA ARG A 404 -18.31 -11.03 11.52
C ARG A 404 -19.79 -11.32 11.28
N ASP A 405 -20.37 -10.69 10.27
CA ASP A 405 -21.80 -10.80 10.02
C ASP A 405 -22.13 -12.18 9.42
N PHE A 406 -21.27 -12.74 8.56
CA PHE A 406 -21.39 -14.13 8.12
C PHE A 406 -21.43 -15.11 9.31
N ALA A 407 -20.49 -14.98 10.26
CA ALA A 407 -20.44 -15.82 11.46
C ALA A 407 -21.66 -15.64 12.37
N ASN A 408 -22.13 -14.41 12.56
CA ASN A 408 -23.30 -14.15 13.39
C ASN A 408 -24.59 -14.68 12.77
N TYR A 409 -24.79 -14.49 11.46
CA TYR A 409 -25.98 -14.98 10.77
C TYR A 409 -26.03 -16.51 10.73
N THR A 410 -24.91 -17.17 10.43
CA THR A 410 -24.84 -18.64 10.48
C THR A 410 -25.04 -19.18 11.90
N ALA A 411 -24.48 -18.52 12.92
CA ALA A 411 -24.72 -18.88 14.32
C ALA A 411 -26.19 -18.68 14.75
N ALA A 412 -26.92 -17.77 14.10
CA ALA A 412 -28.35 -17.57 14.28
C ALA A 412 -29.22 -18.53 13.46
N GLY A 413 -28.62 -19.46 12.72
CA GLY A 413 -29.31 -20.47 11.93
C GLY A 413 -29.71 -20.03 10.52
N LEU A 414 -29.28 -18.86 10.04
CA LEU A 414 -29.54 -18.46 8.66
C LEU A 414 -28.72 -19.32 7.70
N ALA A 415 -29.37 -19.81 6.65
CA ALA A 415 -28.78 -20.59 5.57
C ALA A 415 -29.46 -20.27 4.23
N GLY A 416 -28.88 -20.75 3.12
CA GLY A 416 -29.45 -20.62 1.78
C GLY A 416 -29.80 -19.18 1.42
N GLU A 417 -31.00 -18.97 0.88
CA GLU A 417 -31.47 -17.65 0.43
C GLU A 417 -31.56 -16.62 1.55
N GLN A 418 -31.91 -17.04 2.77
CA GLN A 418 -32.01 -16.12 3.91
C GLN A 418 -30.64 -15.55 4.28
N LEU A 419 -29.62 -16.41 4.32
CA LEU A 419 -28.25 -15.99 4.54
C LEU A 419 -27.74 -15.14 3.37
N ALA A 420 -28.03 -15.53 2.12
CA ALA A 420 -27.63 -14.76 0.94
C ALA A 420 -28.23 -13.34 0.95
N LYS A 421 -29.51 -13.21 1.31
CA LYS A 421 -30.16 -11.91 1.45
C LYS A 421 -29.52 -11.07 2.56
N ALA A 422 -29.32 -11.64 3.75
CA ALA A 422 -28.69 -10.93 4.87
C ALA A 422 -27.26 -10.47 4.53
N MET A 423 -26.49 -11.32 3.83
CA MET A 423 -25.15 -10.96 3.35
C MET A 423 -25.21 -9.87 2.28
N TRP A 424 -26.18 -9.90 1.37
CA TRP A 424 -26.36 -8.83 0.40
C TRP A 424 -26.67 -7.48 1.08
N ASP A 425 -27.63 -7.48 2.01
CA ASP A 425 -28.08 -6.27 2.72
C ASP A 425 -26.90 -5.61 3.46
N VAL A 426 -26.11 -6.37 4.23
CA VAL A 426 -25.01 -5.80 5.01
C VAL A 426 -23.88 -5.23 4.12
N HIS A 427 -23.54 -5.90 3.03
CA HIS A 427 -22.49 -5.42 2.12
C HIS A 427 -22.95 -4.25 1.26
N ARG A 428 -24.25 -4.20 0.90
CA ARG A 428 -24.82 -3.04 0.22
C ARG A 428 -24.70 -1.81 1.09
N GLU A 429 -25.07 -1.89 2.36
CA GLU A 429 -24.96 -0.75 3.28
C GLU A 429 -23.51 -0.27 3.44
N GLU A 430 -22.54 -1.18 3.51
CA GLU A 430 -21.11 -0.85 3.55
C GLU A 430 -20.63 -0.18 2.24
N TYR A 431 -21.05 -0.72 1.09
CA TYR A 431 -20.66 -0.23 -0.23
C TYR A 431 -21.21 1.17 -0.52
N ILE A 432 -22.51 1.40 -0.26
CA ILE A 432 -23.16 2.68 -0.56
C ILE A 432 -22.66 3.81 0.35
N ARG A 433 -22.32 3.50 1.61
CA ARG A 433 -21.77 4.48 2.56
C ARG A 433 -20.25 4.63 2.46
N GLY A 434 -19.57 3.76 1.73
CA GLY A 434 -18.10 3.75 1.67
C GLY A 434 -17.44 3.48 3.03
N ARG A 435 -18.14 2.84 3.98
CA ARG A 435 -17.64 2.61 5.35
C ARG A 435 -16.62 1.48 5.46
N GLY A 436 -16.64 0.54 4.52
CA GLY A 436 -15.78 -0.65 4.53
C GLY A 436 -14.30 -0.41 4.22
N SER A 437 -13.86 0.83 4.06
CA SER A 437 -12.55 1.16 3.47
C SER A 437 -11.40 1.40 4.47
N ALA A 438 -11.71 1.58 5.77
CA ALA A 438 -10.76 1.93 6.85
C ALA A 438 -9.59 2.83 6.39
N LEU A 439 -9.93 3.90 5.69
CA LEU A 439 -8.98 4.90 5.21
C LEU A 439 -8.49 5.75 6.39
N PRO A 440 -7.21 6.14 6.45
CA PRO A 440 -6.78 7.06 7.49
C PRO A 440 -7.51 8.40 7.38
N GLU A 441 -8.29 8.72 8.40
CA GLU A 441 -9.24 9.85 8.43
C GLU A 441 -8.60 11.21 8.15
N TYR A 442 -7.30 11.37 8.45
CA TYR A 442 -6.59 12.62 8.16
C TYR A 442 -6.08 12.71 6.71
N CYS A 443 -5.88 11.59 6.00
CA CYS A 443 -5.44 11.60 4.60
C CYS A 443 -6.60 11.57 3.60
N PHE A 444 -7.75 11.01 3.97
CA PHE A 444 -8.90 10.86 3.09
C PHE A 444 -10.14 11.52 3.69
N CYS A 445 -10.85 12.27 2.86
CA CYS A 445 -12.00 13.06 3.22
C CYS A 445 -13.26 12.44 2.61
N GLU A 446 -14.34 12.47 3.37
CA GLU A 446 -15.67 12.04 2.95
C GLU A 446 -16.36 13.13 2.13
N PHE A 447 -17.00 12.75 1.02
CA PHE A 447 -17.82 13.62 0.19
C PHE A 447 -19.18 12.95 -0.05
N LYS A 448 -20.26 13.71 0.12
CA LYS A 448 -21.63 13.24 -0.19
C LYS A 448 -21.90 13.37 -1.69
N LEU A 449 -22.52 12.35 -2.28
CA LEU A 449 -22.82 12.22 -3.72
C LEU A 449 -24.25 12.62 -4.10
#